data_AF-A0A8J3A437-F1
#
_entry.id   AF-A0A8J3A437-F1
#
_cell.length_a   1.000
_cell.length_b   1.000
_cell.length_c   1.000
_cell.angle_alpha   90.00
_cell.angle_beta   90.00
_cell.angle_gamma   90.00
#
_symmetry.space_group_name_H-M   'P 1'
#
loop_
_entity.id
_entity.type
_entity.pdbx_description
1 polymer ?
#
loop_
_entity_poly.entity_id
_entity_poly.type
_entity_poly.pdbx_seq_one_letter_code
_entity_poly.pdbx_strand_id
1 'polypeptide(L)'
;MNAVSIALRKTWKKKWLTLLPPDLVVHLTHEWPFWARPDQLAPQHEDWFTWLVLGGRGAGKTRTGAEWVRGLAETGAASRIALVGETYQDVREVMIDGESGLMAIPRAKWRPSYEASRRRLVWPNGATAQCFSAEDPEGLRGYQFDAAWSDELCKWRYADTAWSNLQLGLRLGDRPRQVVTTTPRPTVLIKRLMGCQGHESDPRVHLGEQGEPRRDVPQ
;
A
#
# COMPACT_ATOMS: atom_id res chain seq x y z
N MET A 1 -3.05 -34.25 6.47
CA MET A 1 -2.06 -33.64 7.38
C MET A 1 -0.95 -33.06 6.51
N ASN A 2 -0.94 -31.75 6.28
CA ASN A 2 0.20 -31.07 5.67
C ASN A 2 0.62 -29.95 6.62
N ALA A 3 1.74 -30.16 7.30
CA ALA A 3 2.35 -29.19 8.18
C ALA A 3 2.95 -28.08 7.30
N VAL A 4 2.26 -26.95 7.26
CA VAL A 4 2.77 -25.71 6.66
C VAL A 4 3.84 -25.17 7.61
N SER A 5 5.10 -25.57 7.38
CA SER A 5 6.27 -25.08 8.09
C SER A 5 6.58 -23.65 7.62
N ILE A 6 6.01 -22.66 8.30
CA ILE A 6 6.39 -21.25 8.14
C ILE A 6 7.33 -20.87 9.28
N ALA A 7 8.58 -20.60 8.92
CA ALA A 7 9.61 -20.11 9.82
C ALA A 7 9.32 -18.66 10.27
N LEU A 8 8.46 -18.47 11.27
CA LEU A 8 8.04 -17.14 11.77
C LEU A 8 8.62 -16.84 13.17
N ARG A 9 9.61 -15.96 13.37
CA ARG A 9 10.07 -15.63 14.76
C ARG A 9 9.31 -14.43 15.35
N LYS A 10 8.25 -14.66 16.16
CA LYS A 10 7.69 -13.73 17.19
C LYS A 10 7.01 -14.54 18.32
N THR A 11 7.46 -14.44 19.56
CA THR A 11 7.33 -15.50 20.59
C THR A 11 6.00 -15.60 21.35
N TRP A 12 5.23 -14.52 21.56
CA TRP A 12 3.95 -14.64 22.30
C TRP A 12 2.75 -14.94 21.39
N LYS A 13 2.63 -14.25 20.24
CA LYS A 13 1.54 -14.48 19.26
C LYS A 13 1.52 -15.94 18.80
N LYS A 14 2.70 -16.55 18.61
CA LYS A 14 2.83 -17.97 18.28
C LYS A 14 2.33 -18.91 19.36
N LYS A 15 2.69 -18.69 20.63
CA LYS A 15 2.19 -19.48 21.75
C LYS A 15 0.68 -19.33 21.92
N TRP A 16 0.15 -18.15 21.62
CA TRP A 16 -1.29 -17.91 21.62
C TRP A 16 -2.00 -18.62 20.47
N LEU A 17 -1.46 -18.58 19.25
CA LEU A 17 -2.03 -19.29 18.09
C LEU A 17 -2.10 -20.80 18.32
N THR A 18 -1.14 -21.41 19.05
CA THR A 18 -1.21 -22.85 19.37
C THR A 18 -2.36 -23.23 20.31
N LEU A 19 -3.02 -22.26 20.94
CA LEU A 19 -4.16 -22.47 21.84
C LEU A 19 -5.50 -22.30 21.13
N LEU A 20 -5.50 -21.93 19.84
CA LEU A 20 -6.71 -21.64 19.09
C LEU A 20 -7.12 -22.82 18.19
N PRO A 21 -8.42 -22.96 17.89
CA PRO A 21 -8.91 -23.91 16.89
C PRO A 21 -8.17 -23.74 15.54
N PRO A 22 -7.85 -24.85 14.81
CA PRO A 22 -7.06 -24.78 13.58
C PRO A 22 -7.61 -23.84 12.50
N ASP A 23 -8.94 -23.75 12.39
CA ASP A 23 -9.66 -22.83 11.51
C ASP A 23 -9.40 -21.36 11.87
N LEU A 24 -9.39 -21.04 13.16
CA LEU A 24 -9.09 -19.69 13.65
C LEU A 24 -7.61 -19.34 13.46
N VAL A 25 -6.70 -20.31 13.60
CA VAL A 25 -5.27 -20.13 13.28
C VAL A 25 -5.07 -19.82 11.81
N VAL A 26 -5.74 -20.56 10.92
CA VAL A 26 -5.70 -20.28 9.48
C VAL A 26 -6.27 -18.89 9.18
N HIS A 27 -7.33 -18.48 9.87
CA HIS A 27 -7.87 -17.14 9.71
C HIS A 27 -6.84 -16.06 10.12
N LEU A 28 -6.36 -16.09 11.37
CA LEU A 28 -5.47 -15.09 11.96
C LEU A 28 -4.10 -15.02 11.30
N THR A 29 -3.59 -16.11 10.72
CA THR A 29 -2.31 -16.10 9.98
C THR A 29 -2.37 -15.23 8.73
N HIS A 30 -3.56 -14.91 8.21
CA HIS A 30 -3.76 -14.08 7.03
C HIS A 30 -4.33 -12.67 7.35
N GLU A 31 -4.63 -12.40 8.62
CA GLU A 31 -5.18 -11.12 9.07
C GLU A 31 -4.07 -10.10 9.31
N TRP A 32 -3.92 -9.14 8.40
CA TRP A 32 -2.88 -8.13 8.50
C TRP A 32 -2.91 -7.32 9.80
N PRO A 33 -4.08 -6.85 10.29
CA PRO A 33 -4.13 -6.13 11.56
C PRO A 33 -3.57 -6.92 12.75
N PHE A 34 -3.60 -8.26 12.68
CA PHE A 34 -3.02 -9.10 13.71
C PHE A 34 -1.48 -9.13 13.66
N TRP A 35 -0.85 -8.94 12.50
CA TRP A 35 0.61 -9.01 12.32
C TRP A 35 1.30 -7.66 12.20
N ALA A 36 0.59 -6.66 11.68
CA ALA A 36 1.04 -5.30 11.46
C ALA A 36 1.55 -4.68 12.76
N ARG A 37 2.57 -3.83 12.62
CA ARG A 37 2.91 -2.86 13.66
C ARG A 37 1.91 -1.67 13.60
N PRO A 38 1.77 -0.89 14.68
CA PRO A 38 0.91 0.29 14.68
C PRO A 38 1.20 1.27 13.52
N ASP A 39 2.48 1.49 13.20
CA ASP A 39 2.92 2.33 12.08
C ASP A 39 2.59 1.79 10.68
N GLN A 40 2.15 0.53 10.60
CA GLN A 40 1.76 -0.13 9.36
C GLN A 40 0.23 -0.24 9.20
N LEU A 41 -0.52 0.43 10.06
CA LEU A 41 -1.96 0.53 9.99
C LEU A 41 -2.36 1.93 9.54
N ALA A 42 -3.38 2.00 8.69
CA ALA A 42 -3.93 3.27 8.29
C ALA A 42 -4.48 4.03 9.51
N PRO A 43 -4.51 5.38 9.47
CA PRO A 43 -5.03 6.18 10.57
C PRO A 43 -6.47 5.81 10.90
N GLN A 44 -6.80 5.72 12.19
CA GLN A 44 -8.13 5.29 12.66
C GLN A 44 -9.21 6.35 12.42
N HIS A 45 -8.86 7.63 12.47
CA HIS A 45 -9.79 8.71 12.10
C HIS A 45 -9.99 8.72 10.58
N GLU A 46 -11.11 9.30 10.15
CA GLU A 46 -11.51 9.27 8.74
C GLU A 46 -11.17 10.55 7.97
N ASP A 47 -10.75 11.61 8.68
CA ASP A 47 -10.49 12.94 8.13
C ASP A 47 -9.08 13.08 7.55
N TRP A 48 -8.66 12.10 6.74
CA TRP A 48 -7.41 12.16 6.00
C TRP A 48 -7.62 11.79 4.54
N PHE A 49 -6.76 12.38 3.70
CA PHE A 49 -6.72 12.16 2.27
C PHE A 49 -5.45 11.42 1.86
N THR A 50 -4.30 11.78 2.44
CA THR A 50 -3.00 11.18 2.16
C THR A 50 -2.41 10.56 3.42
N TRP A 51 -2.09 9.28 3.38
CA TRP A 51 -1.31 8.61 4.41
C TRP A 51 0.14 8.44 3.95
N LEU A 52 1.07 9.17 4.59
CA LEU A 52 2.49 9.15 4.24
C LEU A 52 3.27 8.19 5.13
N VAL A 53 3.65 7.04 4.58
CA VAL A 53 4.45 6.00 5.23
C VAL A 53 5.93 6.20 4.90
N LEU A 54 6.67 6.72 5.88
CA LEU A 54 8.11 6.96 5.78
C LEU A 54 8.90 5.84 6.46
N GLY A 55 9.96 5.35 5.81
CA GLY A 55 10.84 4.38 6.45
C GLY A 55 11.98 3.89 5.56
N GLY A 56 13.05 3.40 6.19
CA GLY A 56 14.20 2.83 5.49
C GLY A 56 13.93 1.45 4.86
N ARG A 57 15.01 0.79 4.41
CA ARG A 57 14.95 -0.59 3.95
C ARG A 57 14.53 -1.51 5.09
N GLY A 58 13.68 -2.50 4.82
CA GLY A 58 13.18 -3.43 5.85
C GLY A 58 12.10 -2.85 6.78
N ALA A 59 11.67 -1.60 6.58
CA ALA A 59 10.57 -1.02 7.34
C ALA A 59 9.20 -1.64 7.00
N GLY A 60 9.09 -2.47 5.96
CA GLY A 60 7.84 -3.14 5.58
C GLY A 60 6.84 -2.25 4.85
N LYS A 61 7.29 -1.15 4.23
CA LYS A 61 6.43 -0.18 3.51
C LYS A 61 5.65 -0.81 2.36
N THR A 62 6.32 -1.61 1.54
CA THR A 62 5.68 -2.30 0.40
C THR A 62 4.55 -3.20 0.89
N ARG A 63 4.79 -3.98 1.96
CA ARG A 63 3.75 -4.80 2.58
C ARG A 63 2.59 -3.94 3.11
N THR A 64 2.89 -2.84 3.80
CA THR A 64 1.88 -1.89 4.29
C THR A 64 0.98 -1.37 3.15
N GLY A 65 1.56 -0.90 2.05
CA GLY A 65 0.79 -0.38 0.91
C GLY A 65 -0.05 -1.47 0.23
N ALA A 66 0.53 -2.65 0.02
CA ALA A 66 -0.17 -3.77 -0.61
C ALA A 66 -1.33 -4.30 0.26
N GLU A 67 -1.14 -4.37 1.58
CA GLU A 67 -2.18 -4.78 2.53
C GLU A 67 -3.33 -3.76 2.60
N TRP A 68 -3.01 -2.47 2.53
CA TRP A 68 -4.02 -1.40 2.48
C TRP A 68 -4.85 -1.47 1.20
N VAL A 69 -4.20 -1.59 0.02
CA VAL A 69 -4.88 -1.77 -1.27
C VAL A 69 -5.74 -3.03 -1.27
N ARG A 70 -5.22 -4.15 -0.75
CA ARG A 70 -5.97 -5.40 -0.62
C ARG A 70 -7.22 -5.20 0.23
N GLY A 71 -7.07 -4.59 1.42
CA GLY A 71 -8.18 -4.34 2.33
C GLY A 71 -9.29 -3.53 1.68
N LEU A 72 -8.93 -2.46 0.96
CA LEU A 72 -9.90 -1.65 0.22
C LEU A 72 -10.62 -2.42 -0.89
N ALA A 73 -9.87 -3.18 -1.68
CA ALA A 73 -10.44 -3.95 -2.79
C ALA A 73 -11.35 -5.08 -2.30
N GLU A 74 -10.92 -5.87 -1.30
CA GLU A 74 -11.67 -7.01 -0.78
C GLU A 74 -12.94 -6.59 -0.03
N THR A 75 -12.91 -5.46 0.69
CA THR A 75 -14.08 -4.93 1.41
C THR A 75 -15.05 -4.17 0.51
N GLY A 76 -14.65 -3.84 -0.73
CA GLY A 76 -15.42 -3.00 -1.63
C GLY A 76 -15.39 -1.51 -1.29
N ALA A 77 -14.52 -1.08 -0.37
CA ALA A 77 -14.33 0.33 -0.04
C ALA A 77 -13.68 1.13 -1.18
N ALA A 78 -12.99 0.46 -2.11
CA ALA A 78 -12.52 1.05 -3.37
C ALA A 78 -12.70 0.08 -4.53
N SER A 79 -13.17 0.58 -5.67
CA SER A 79 -13.38 -0.24 -6.89
C SER A 79 -12.38 0.09 -7.99
N ARG A 80 -11.84 1.30 -8.01
CA ARG A 80 -10.84 1.78 -8.98
C ARG A 80 -9.65 2.35 -8.22
N ILE A 81 -8.56 1.61 -8.26
CA ILE A 81 -7.34 1.92 -7.51
C ILE A 81 -6.22 2.25 -8.50
N ALA A 82 -5.44 3.30 -8.24
CA ALA A 82 -4.21 3.57 -8.96
C ALA A 82 -3.02 2.93 -8.23
N LEU A 83 -2.16 2.22 -8.96
CA LEU A 83 -0.83 1.80 -8.50
C LEU A 83 0.20 2.62 -9.27
N VAL A 84 0.89 3.52 -8.58
CA VAL A 84 1.85 4.45 -9.20
C VAL A 84 3.24 4.17 -8.63
N GLY A 85 4.15 3.74 -9.49
CA GLY A 85 5.56 3.55 -9.16
C GLY A 85 6.43 4.55 -9.93
N GLU A 86 7.74 4.49 -9.70
CA GLU A 86 8.71 5.24 -10.50
C GLU A 86 8.55 4.86 -11.99
N THR A 87 8.68 3.57 -12.30
CA THR A 87 8.40 3.01 -13.63
C THR A 87 7.27 1.98 -13.61
N TYR A 88 6.73 1.62 -14.79
CA TYR A 88 5.82 0.47 -14.91
C TYR A 88 6.46 -0.84 -14.45
N GLN A 89 7.77 -0.99 -14.65
CA GLN A 89 8.51 -2.17 -14.21
C GLN A 89 8.55 -2.24 -12.69
N ASP A 90 8.77 -1.11 -11.99
CA ASP A 90 8.72 -1.07 -10.53
C ASP A 90 7.35 -1.46 -9.99
N VAL A 91 6.26 -0.96 -10.61
CA VAL A 91 4.91 -1.38 -10.22
C VAL A 91 4.74 -2.89 -10.39
N ARG A 92 5.21 -3.45 -11.51
CA ARG A 92 5.06 -4.87 -11.79
C ARG A 92 5.89 -5.74 -10.84
N GLU A 93 7.18 -5.45 -10.71
CA GLU A 93 8.15 -6.29 -10.01
C GLU A 93 8.13 -6.09 -8.50
N VAL A 94 7.78 -4.89 -8.01
CA VAL A 94 7.80 -4.58 -6.57
C VAL A 94 6.39 -4.59 -5.98
N MET A 95 5.47 -3.82 -6.55
CA MET A 95 4.14 -3.64 -5.96
C MET A 95 3.22 -4.85 -6.21
N ILE A 96 3.36 -5.52 -7.36
CA ILE A 96 2.51 -6.65 -7.75
C ILE A 96 3.17 -8.00 -7.46
N ASP A 97 4.27 -8.31 -8.14
CA ASP A 97 4.94 -9.63 -8.05
C ASP A 97 5.98 -9.73 -6.94
N GLY A 98 6.34 -8.60 -6.32
CA GLY A 98 7.36 -8.57 -5.28
C GLY A 98 6.99 -9.45 -4.10
N GLU A 99 8.00 -9.81 -3.31
CA GLU A 99 7.85 -10.68 -2.12
C GLU A 99 6.80 -10.17 -1.13
N SER A 100 6.69 -8.84 -1.01
CA SER A 100 5.66 -8.14 -0.22
C SER A 100 4.55 -7.52 -1.06
N GLY A 101 4.49 -7.82 -2.36
CA GLY A 101 3.52 -7.27 -3.31
C GLY A 101 2.17 -7.97 -3.28
N LEU A 102 1.20 -7.42 -4.00
CA LEU A 102 -0.21 -7.85 -3.98
C LEU A 102 -0.41 -9.34 -4.31
N MET A 103 0.43 -9.94 -5.16
CA MET A 103 0.30 -11.35 -5.56
C MET A 103 0.88 -12.33 -4.52
N ALA A 104 1.68 -11.85 -3.57
CA ALA A 104 2.26 -12.64 -2.48
C ALA A 104 1.36 -12.70 -1.23
N ILE A 105 0.38 -11.80 -1.12
CA ILE A 105 -0.53 -11.64 0.02
C ILE A 105 -1.87 -12.42 -0.02
N PRO A 106 -2.33 -13.06 -1.12
CA PRO A 106 -3.74 -13.42 -1.21
C PRO A 106 -4.16 -14.65 -0.39
N ARG A 107 -5.38 -14.56 0.16
CA ARG A 107 -6.21 -15.72 0.50
C ARG A 107 -6.73 -16.33 -0.80
N ALA A 108 -6.71 -17.65 -0.94
CA ALA A 108 -7.00 -18.35 -2.20
C ALA A 108 -8.25 -17.84 -2.96
N LYS A 109 -9.32 -17.44 -2.24
CA LYS A 109 -10.58 -16.93 -2.82
C LYS A 109 -10.55 -15.48 -3.32
N TRP A 110 -9.58 -14.67 -2.90
CA TRP A 110 -9.51 -13.23 -3.20
C TRP A 110 -8.32 -12.86 -4.07
N ARG A 111 -7.56 -13.86 -4.55
CA ARG A 111 -6.40 -13.63 -5.42
C ARG A 111 -6.83 -12.90 -6.69
N PRO A 112 -6.31 -11.69 -6.97
CA PRO A 112 -6.62 -10.99 -8.20
C PRO A 112 -5.92 -11.63 -9.40
N SER A 113 -6.48 -11.42 -10.59
CA SER A 113 -5.83 -11.74 -11.86
C SER A 113 -5.12 -10.52 -12.43
N TYR A 114 -3.91 -10.69 -12.95
CA TYR A 114 -3.19 -9.62 -13.65
C TYR A 114 -3.47 -9.67 -15.16
N GLU A 115 -4.01 -8.58 -15.70
CA GLU A 115 -4.25 -8.39 -17.13
C GLU A 115 -3.12 -7.55 -17.74
N ALA A 116 -2.07 -8.21 -18.28
CA ALA A 116 -0.87 -7.54 -18.77
C ALA A 116 -1.15 -6.50 -19.88
N SER A 117 -2.03 -6.81 -20.83
CA SER A 117 -2.38 -5.90 -21.94
C SER A 117 -3.06 -4.62 -21.47
N ARG A 118 -3.78 -4.68 -20.35
CA ARG A 118 -4.46 -3.55 -19.72
C ARG A 118 -3.70 -2.99 -18.53
N ARG A 119 -2.55 -3.57 -18.16
CA ARG A 119 -1.71 -3.17 -17.03
C ARG A 119 -2.50 -3.01 -15.73
N ARG A 120 -3.34 -3.99 -15.38
CA ARG A 120 -4.17 -3.91 -14.17
C ARG A 120 -4.36 -5.24 -13.47
N LEU A 121 -4.59 -5.17 -12.17
CA LEU A 121 -5.13 -6.27 -11.37
C LEU A 121 -6.66 -6.18 -11.35
N VAL A 122 -7.32 -7.34 -11.32
CA VAL A 122 -8.77 -7.46 -11.22
C VAL A 122 -9.11 -8.47 -10.12
N TRP A 123 -9.85 -8.02 -9.11
CA TRP A 123 -10.35 -8.88 -8.02
C TRP A 123 -11.64 -9.59 -8.44
N PRO A 124 -12.01 -10.72 -7.78
CA PRO A 124 -13.23 -11.46 -8.08
C PRO A 124 -14.53 -10.64 -7.95
N ASN A 125 -14.54 -9.59 -7.13
CA ASN A 125 -15.68 -8.68 -6.98
C ASN A 125 -15.72 -7.56 -8.04
N GLY A 126 -14.78 -7.54 -8.98
CA GLY A 126 -14.69 -6.53 -10.03
C GLY A 126 -13.88 -5.28 -9.66
N ALA A 127 -13.37 -5.16 -8.43
CA ALA A 127 -12.43 -4.10 -8.09
C ALA A 127 -11.17 -4.21 -8.94
N THR A 128 -10.59 -3.08 -9.33
CA THR A 128 -9.42 -3.01 -10.20
C THR A 128 -8.33 -2.14 -9.62
N ALA A 129 -7.07 -2.54 -9.84
CA ALA A 129 -5.90 -1.71 -9.56
C ALA A 129 -5.11 -1.50 -10.85
N GLN A 130 -5.15 -0.29 -11.39
CA GLN A 130 -4.55 0.13 -12.65
C GLN A 130 -3.12 0.63 -12.42
N CYS A 131 -2.16 0.13 -13.18
CA CYS A 131 -0.74 0.50 -13.05
C CYS A 131 -0.43 1.77 -13.84
N PHE A 132 0.40 2.64 -13.26
CA PHE A 132 0.92 3.86 -13.87
C PHE A 132 2.40 4.06 -13.56
N SER A 133 3.10 4.72 -14.46
CA SER A 133 4.48 5.17 -14.28
C SER A 133 4.49 6.66 -13.98
N ALA A 134 5.20 7.08 -12.94
CA ALA A 134 5.43 8.49 -12.66
C ALA A 134 6.35 9.17 -13.70
N GLU A 135 7.09 8.39 -14.50
CA GLU A 135 7.82 8.91 -15.66
C GLU A 135 6.91 9.33 -16.82
N ASP A 136 5.65 8.87 -16.83
CA ASP A 136 4.62 9.25 -17.79
C ASP A 136 3.41 9.90 -17.08
N PRO A 137 3.53 11.16 -16.61
CA PRO A 137 2.47 11.85 -15.89
C PRO A 137 1.17 11.97 -16.68
N GLU A 138 1.26 12.06 -18.01
CA GLU A 138 0.09 12.23 -18.88
C GLU A 138 -0.77 10.97 -18.93
N GLY A 139 -0.17 9.78 -18.70
CA GLY A 139 -0.90 8.53 -18.58
C GLY A 139 -1.96 8.51 -17.46
N LEU A 140 -1.80 9.35 -16.41
CA LEU A 140 -2.79 9.49 -15.34
C LEU A 140 -4.02 10.31 -15.74
N ARG A 141 -3.93 11.16 -16.78
CA ARG A 141 -5.05 12.03 -17.17
C ARG A 141 -6.22 11.22 -17.70
N GLY A 142 -7.42 11.71 -17.45
CA GLY A 142 -8.68 11.09 -17.89
C GLY A 142 -9.13 9.91 -17.01
N TYR A 143 -8.25 9.36 -16.18
CA TYR A 143 -8.64 8.36 -15.19
C TYR A 143 -9.26 8.99 -13.94
N GLN A 144 -10.05 8.19 -13.23
CA GLN A 144 -10.68 8.55 -11.98
C GLN A 144 -10.60 7.36 -11.02
N PHE A 145 -10.26 7.63 -9.76
CA PHE A 145 -9.95 6.62 -8.76
C PHE A 145 -10.65 6.91 -7.43
N ASP A 146 -11.00 5.83 -6.73
CA ASP A 146 -11.41 5.86 -5.33
C ASP A 146 -10.16 5.88 -4.43
N ALA A 147 -9.10 5.19 -4.84
CA ALA A 147 -7.87 5.12 -4.05
C ALA A 147 -6.60 5.11 -4.90
N ALA A 148 -5.47 5.46 -4.29
CA ALA A 148 -4.16 5.34 -4.92
C ALA A 148 -3.08 4.85 -3.97
N TRP A 149 -2.15 4.04 -4.49
CA TRP A 149 -0.90 3.72 -3.83
C TRP A 149 0.26 4.24 -4.67
N SER A 150 0.97 5.22 -4.12
CA SER A 150 2.17 5.84 -4.71
C SER A 150 3.43 5.31 -4.02
N ASP A 151 4.19 4.45 -4.70
CA ASP A 151 5.41 3.84 -4.15
C ASP A 151 6.68 4.60 -4.58
N GLU A 152 7.66 4.61 -3.67
CA GLU A 152 8.96 5.27 -3.81
C GLU A 152 8.86 6.71 -4.35
N LEU A 153 7.88 7.49 -3.88
CA LEU A 153 7.58 8.86 -4.34
C LEU A 153 8.81 9.77 -4.47
N CYS A 154 9.77 9.65 -3.56
CA CYS A 154 11.01 10.42 -3.60
C CYS A 154 11.90 10.18 -4.83
N LYS A 155 11.68 9.10 -5.59
CA LYS A 155 12.44 8.76 -6.80
C LYS A 155 11.80 9.31 -8.08
N TRP A 156 10.55 9.76 -8.02
CA TRP A 156 9.81 10.19 -9.21
C TRP A 156 10.49 11.39 -9.88
N ARG A 157 10.91 11.21 -11.14
CA ARG A 157 11.56 12.26 -11.93
C ARG A 157 10.65 13.47 -12.17
N TYR A 158 9.37 13.23 -12.47
CA TYR A 158 8.36 14.26 -12.74
C TYR A 158 7.33 14.34 -11.60
N ALA A 159 7.81 14.30 -10.36
CA ALA A 159 6.99 14.13 -9.16
C ALA A 159 5.82 15.11 -9.06
N ASP A 160 6.04 16.41 -9.23
CA ASP A 160 4.98 17.42 -9.10
C ASP A 160 3.86 17.25 -10.14
N THR A 161 4.21 16.98 -11.40
CA THR A 161 3.21 16.80 -12.47
C THR A 161 2.43 15.50 -12.28
N ALA A 162 3.12 14.39 -12.03
CA ALA A 162 2.48 13.10 -11.78
C ALA A 162 1.57 13.16 -10.53
N TRP A 163 2.07 13.75 -9.44
CA TRP A 163 1.31 13.96 -8.22
C TRP A 163 0.05 14.78 -8.47
N SER A 164 0.18 15.92 -9.15
CA SER A 164 -0.95 16.82 -9.44
C SER A 164 -2.01 16.14 -10.31
N ASN A 165 -1.60 15.43 -11.36
CA ASN A 165 -2.53 14.67 -12.21
C ASN A 165 -3.24 13.57 -11.40
N LEU A 166 -2.52 12.88 -10.50
CA LEU A 166 -3.13 11.90 -9.60
C LEU A 166 -4.15 12.54 -8.65
N GLN A 167 -3.84 13.70 -8.07
CA GLN A 167 -4.77 14.40 -7.16
C GLN A 167 -6.08 14.77 -7.87
N LEU A 168 -6.02 15.16 -9.15
CA LEU A 168 -7.20 15.45 -9.97
C LEU A 168 -8.02 14.18 -10.29
N GLY A 169 -7.36 13.03 -10.38
CA GLY A 169 -8.00 11.73 -10.62
C GLY A 169 -8.64 11.11 -9.37
N LEU A 170 -8.12 11.40 -8.17
CA LEU A 170 -8.65 10.92 -6.89
C LEU A 170 -9.94 11.67 -6.50
N ARG A 171 -11.07 11.21 -7.03
CA ARG A 171 -12.37 11.89 -6.89
C ARG A 171 -13.59 10.98 -6.93
N LEU A 172 -13.40 9.67 -6.91
CA LEU A 172 -14.52 8.73 -6.86
C LEU A 172 -14.85 8.34 -5.41
N GLY A 173 -16.11 7.97 -5.20
CA GLY A 173 -16.64 7.62 -3.89
C GLY A 173 -16.78 8.82 -2.96
N ASP A 174 -17.29 8.56 -1.76
CA ASP A 174 -17.49 9.60 -0.75
C ASP A 174 -16.17 10.05 -0.11
N ARG A 175 -15.14 9.21 -0.18
CA ARG A 175 -13.88 9.38 0.56
C ARG A 175 -12.67 8.90 -0.26
N PRO A 176 -12.30 9.63 -1.33
CA PRO A 176 -11.09 9.32 -2.07
C PRO A 176 -9.86 9.46 -1.17
N ARG A 177 -8.96 8.46 -1.19
CA ARG A 177 -7.78 8.41 -0.31
C ARG A 177 -6.55 7.83 -1.00
N GLN A 178 -5.36 8.11 -0.49
CA GLN A 178 -4.13 7.50 -0.99
C GLN A 178 -3.15 7.14 0.10
N VAL A 179 -2.35 6.11 -0.15
CA VAL A 179 -1.15 5.79 0.62
C VAL A 179 0.09 6.12 -0.20
N VAL A 180 1.06 6.74 0.45
CA VAL A 180 2.38 7.03 -0.11
C VAL A 180 3.40 6.26 0.69
N THR A 181 4.15 5.37 0.04
CA THR A 181 5.24 4.63 0.67
C THR A 181 6.56 5.14 0.14
N THR A 182 7.43 5.68 0.99
CA THR A 182 8.68 6.26 0.49
C THR A 182 9.77 6.32 1.56
N THR A 183 10.99 6.55 1.10
CA THR A 183 12.11 6.89 2.00
C THR A 183 12.11 8.41 2.24
N PRO A 184 12.52 8.88 3.43
CA PRO A 184 12.46 10.31 3.78
C PRO A 184 13.58 11.12 3.13
N ARG A 185 13.69 11.10 1.80
CA ARG A 185 14.58 12.00 1.07
C ARG A 185 13.94 13.39 1.01
N PRO A 186 14.71 14.47 1.26
CA PRO A 186 14.16 15.82 1.40
C PRO A 186 13.86 16.49 0.04
N THR A 187 13.05 15.86 -0.80
CA THR A 187 12.59 16.46 -2.06
C THR A 187 11.55 17.55 -1.78
N VAL A 188 11.34 18.46 -2.74
CA VAL A 188 10.36 19.56 -2.60
C VAL A 188 8.96 19.02 -2.29
N LEU A 189 8.51 18.00 -3.04
CA LEU A 189 7.21 17.37 -2.83
C LEU A 189 7.11 16.72 -1.44
N ILE A 190 8.13 15.99 -0.99
CA ILE A 190 8.12 15.36 0.34
C ILE A 190 8.06 16.42 1.45
N LYS A 191 8.86 17.49 1.34
CA LYS A 191 8.80 18.60 2.30
C LYS A 191 7.42 19.24 2.34
N ARG A 192 6.80 19.47 1.18
CA ARG A 192 5.43 19.99 1.07
C ARG A 192 4.41 19.08 1.76
N LEU A 193 4.48 17.77 1.50
CA LEU A 193 3.59 16.79 2.15
C LEU A 193 3.81 16.70 3.66
N MET A 194 5.05 16.88 4.11
CA MET A 194 5.39 16.90 5.55
C MET A 194 5.09 18.24 6.24
N GLY A 195 4.61 19.26 5.53
CA GLY A 195 4.45 20.62 6.09
C GLY A 195 5.77 21.28 6.49
N CYS A 196 6.90 20.88 5.90
CA CYS A 196 8.21 21.44 6.19
C CYS A 196 8.47 22.68 5.31
N GLN A 197 8.92 23.79 5.93
CA GLN A 197 9.34 25.07 5.31
C GLN A 197 8.22 26.03 4.86
N GLY A 198 7.59 26.76 5.79
CA GLY A 198 6.74 27.93 5.47
C GLY A 198 5.47 27.65 4.65
N HIS A 199 5.24 26.39 4.30
CA HIS A 199 4.00 25.89 3.74
C HIS A 199 3.11 25.43 4.89
N GLU A 200 1.86 25.88 4.92
CA GLU A 200 0.84 25.29 5.78
C GLU A 200 0.80 23.77 5.52
N SER A 201 0.85 22.97 6.59
CA SER A 201 0.62 21.53 6.48
C SER A 201 -0.79 21.32 5.93
N ASP A 202 -0.95 20.59 4.81
CA ASP A 202 -2.30 20.17 4.38
C ASP A 202 -2.85 19.28 5.50
N PRO A 203 -3.92 19.71 6.22
CA PRO A 203 -4.42 19.01 7.39
C PRO A 203 -4.94 17.60 7.04
N ARG A 204 -5.11 17.30 5.75
CA ARG A 204 -5.54 16.00 5.25
C ARG A 204 -4.36 15.05 4.98
N VAL A 205 -3.12 15.46 5.22
CA VAL A 205 -1.95 14.58 5.19
C VAL A 205 -1.68 14.04 6.59
N HIS A 206 -1.78 12.72 6.74
CA HIS A 206 -1.41 12.02 7.95
C HIS A 206 -0.02 11.39 7.80
N LEU A 207 0.92 11.81 8.64
CA LEU A 207 2.24 11.20 8.74
C LEU A 207 2.12 9.90 9.55
N GLY A 208 2.45 8.76 8.94
CA GLY A 208 2.56 7.50 9.67
C GLY A 208 3.64 7.61 10.75
N GLU A 209 3.40 6.98 11.90
CA GLU A 209 4.41 6.88 12.97
C GLU A 209 5.69 6.22 12.40
N GLN A 210 6.88 6.72 12.75
CA GLN A 210 8.11 6.10 12.27
C GLN A 210 8.46 4.88 13.15
N GLY A 211 8.23 3.67 12.64
CA GLY A 211 8.71 2.45 13.30
C GLY A 211 10.20 2.22 13.06
N GLU A 212 10.99 1.98 14.11
CA GLU A 212 12.39 1.59 13.94
C GLU A 212 12.54 0.26 13.17
N PRO A 213 13.56 0.12 12.30
CA PRO A 213 13.83 -1.13 11.60
C PRO A 213 14.23 -2.23 12.58
N ARG A 214 13.43 -3.30 12.70
CA ARG A 214 13.87 -4.52 13.40
C ARG A 214 14.59 -5.46 12.44
N ARG A 215 15.72 -6.00 12.89
CA ARG A 215 16.57 -6.99 12.17
C ARG A 215 15.94 -8.39 12.03
N ASP A 216 14.71 -8.58 12.49
CA ASP A 216 14.17 -9.92 12.82
C ASP A 216 12.87 -10.29 12.10
N VAL A 217 12.50 -9.61 11.02
CA VAL A 217 11.33 -9.97 10.20
C VAL A 217 11.83 -10.65 8.92
N PRO A 218 11.45 -11.91 8.63
CA PRO A 218 11.70 -12.51 7.32
C PRO A 218 10.95 -11.69 6.26
N GLN A 219 11.60 -11.45 5.12
CA GLN A 219 11.01 -10.76 3.98
C GLN A 219 9.82 -11.57 3.43
#